data_AF-A6NTZ7-F1
#
_entry.id   AF-A6NTZ7-F1
#
_cell.length_a   1.000
_cell.length_b   1.000
_cell.length_c   1.000
_cell.angle_alpha   90.00
_cell.angle_beta   90.00
_cell.angle_gamma   90.00
#
_symmetry.space_group_name_H-M   'P 1'
#
loop_
_entity.id
_entity.type
_entity.pdbx_description
1 polymer ?
#
loop_
_entity_poly.entity_id
_entity_poly.type
_entity_poly.pdbx_seq_one_letter_code
_entity_poly.pdbx_strand_id
1 'polypeptide(L)'
;MESTEVKQAASQTPTAPKRPEFKIPKPKKKRRWVKVLIVLVILAALVFWFLVRPIMSASEQIGNMLYQTATAEYRDLTVSVSGTGTVEPADSYQVTALVKGEILDAPFEEGDQVEKGDVLYQIDASDVQNSIERAEISVEQARLAYQNALDSKEDAAENTDVKASDTGVIQKLYYETGDNVAAGTPVADIIDRDTMKLTIPFHSADAASFYVGESATVYVDGTAETLQGTVDAISPVDQAGTGGTLVREITITVSNPGALSDQNTGTASVGGADCAGTGTFAYAAQSTVTARTSGKLETLTVSEGDRVTKDQIIGAFEATDMESQIKNAELSLRSAELSLQSTKDQLENYTITSPISGTVIEKNYKAGDNLDTSAAAAGYLAVIYDMSSLSFTMNIDELYIGQIEVGQEVRITADALEGQEFTGHVSKININGTTMNGVTTYPVTVEIDNPGELLPGMNVSAEILVEHAEHVLSVPVEMVGRGNVVQVLPADAYDKDGNPDYSRLVETPVELGRNDEEYIEILSGLSEGDTVVYKMSQTSLIEQMMGGMAQSGGAATSVTVTAP
;
A
#
# COMPACT_ATOMS: atom_id res chain seq x y z
N MET A 1 -1.59 46.75 -69.01
CA MET A 1 -2.11 45.63 -68.20
C MET A 1 -1.53 44.35 -68.83
N GLU A 2 -0.21 44.19 -68.89
CA GLU A 2 0.72 43.97 -67.76
C GLU A 2 0.44 42.63 -67.07
N SER A 3 1.34 41.65 -66.95
CA SER A 3 2.46 41.16 -67.77
C SER A 3 3.10 40.03 -66.94
N THR A 4 3.23 38.84 -67.52
CA THR A 4 4.22 37.74 -67.27
C THR A 4 3.63 36.49 -67.96
N GLU A 5 3.98 36.01 -69.16
CA GLU A 5 5.26 35.78 -69.86
C GLU A 5 6.26 35.00 -69.01
N VAL A 6 6.81 33.83 -69.38
CA VAL A 6 7.24 33.28 -70.69
C VAL A 6 7.16 31.72 -70.62
N LYS A 7 6.38 31.03 -71.46
CA LYS A 7 6.66 30.43 -72.80
C LYS A 7 7.67 29.27 -72.85
N GLN A 8 7.15 28.12 -73.31
CA GLN A 8 7.82 26.91 -73.78
C GLN A 8 8.97 27.18 -74.76
N ALA A 9 10.05 26.41 -74.62
CA ALA A 9 11.04 26.18 -75.66
C ALA A 9 11.26 24.68 -75.86
N ALA A 10 11.33 24.31 -77.13
CA ALA A 10 11.22 22.97 -77.66
C ALA A 10 12.42 22.07 -77.34
N SER A 11 12.09 20.79 -77.19
CA SER A 11 12.96 19.61 -77.30
C SER A 11 13.79 19.65 -78.58
N GLN A 12 15.12 19.65 -78.42
CA GLN A 12 16.10 19.48 -79.50
C GLN A 12 16.64 18.05 -79.47
N THR A 13 16.46 17.35 -80.60
CA THR A 13 17.15 16.12 -80.97
C THR A 13 18.61 16.42 -81.34
N PRO A 14 19.57 15.59 -80.91
CA PRO A 14 20.80 15.42 -81.66
C PRO A 14 20.99 13.96 -82.11
N THR A 15 20.79 13.77 -83.41
CA THR A 15 21.57 12.96 -84.34
C THR A 15 22.48 11.83 -83.82
N ALA A 16 22.16 10.62 -84.29
CA ALA A 16 22.93 9.39 -84.20
C ALA A 16 24.35 9.47 -84.84
N PRO A 17 25.38 8.88 -84.21
CA PRO A 17 26.67 8.66 -84.86
C PRO A 17 26.68 7.35 -85.67
N LYS A 18 27.20 7.44 -86.90
CA LYS A 18 27.35 6.38 -87.90
C LYS A 18 28.39 5.33 -87.49
N ARG A 19 28.05 4.04 -87.69
CA ARG A 19 28.98 2.89 -87.65
C ARG A 19 30.02 2.97 -88.79
N PRO A 20 31.32 2.78 -88.53
CA PRO A 20 32.30 2.61 -89.61
C PRO A 20 32.33 1.16 -90.12
N GLU A 21 32.08 0.99 -91.42
CA GLU A 21 32.27 -0.22 -92.21
C GLU A 21 33.76 -0.55 -92.34
N PHE A 22 34.19 -1.70 -91.80
CA PHE A 22 35.55 -2.20 -91.93
C PHE A 22 35.68 -3.04 -93.22
N LYS A 23 36.40 -2.52 -94.22
CA LYS A 23 36.66 -3.20 -95.50
C LYS A 23 37.82 -4.18 -95.37
N ILE A 24 37.56 -5.45 -95.69
CA ILE A 24 38.55 -6.54 -95.74
C ILE A 24 39.36 -6.44 -97.05
N PRO A 25 40.70 -6.35 -97.03
CA PRO A 25 41.51 -6.45 -98.24
C PRO A 25 41.76 -7.92 -98.65
N LYS A 26 41.56 -8.21 -99.94
CA LYS A 26 41.77 -9.52 -100.58
C LYS A 26 43.27 -9.90 -100.64
N PRO A 27 43.67 -11.15 -100.32
CA PRO A 27 45.06 -11.58 -100.48
C PRO A 27 45.33 -12.13 -101.90
N LYS A 28 46.41 -11.67 -102.53
CA LYS A 28 47.00 -12.31 -103.73
C LYS A 28 48.07 -13.33 -103.31
N LYS A 29 47.97 -14.54 -103.87
CA LYS A 29 48.83 -15.72 -103.73
C LYS A 29 50.35 -15.43 -103.82
N LYS A 30 51.15 -16.11 -102.98
CA LYS A 30 52.25 -17.00 -103.45
C LYS A 30 52.66 -18.03 -102.39
N ARG A 31 52.94 -19.23 -102.90
CA ARG A 31 53.09 -20.54 -102.22
C ARG A 31 54.31 -20.61 -101.28
N ARG A 32 54.13 -20.35 -99.97
CA ARG A 32 54.97 -20.93 -98.88
C ARG A 32 54.20 -21.18 -97.55
N TRP A 33 52.92 -20.78 -97.45
CA TRP A 33 52.13 -20.81 -96.20
C TRP A 33 51.41 -22.12 -95.90
N VAL A 34 51.40 -23.10 -96.81
CA VAL A 34 50.66 -24.37 -96.61
C VAL A 34 51.28 -25.22 -95.49
N LYS A 35 52.61 -25.17 -95.30
CA LYS A 35 53.27 -25.89 -94.19
C LYS A 35 53.02 -25.24 -92.83
N VAL A 36 52.88 -23.91 -92.78
CA VAL A 36 52.55 -23.18 -91.55
C VAL A 36 51.08 -23.39 -91.19
N LEU A 37 50.17 -23.44 -92.17
CA LEU A 37 48.75 -23.75 -91.95
C LEU A 37 48.52 -25.17 -91.41
N ILE A 38 49.26 -26.17 -91.89
CA ILE A 38 49.14 -27.55 -91.38
C ILE A 38 49.61 -27.63 -89.92
N VAL A 39 50.72 -26.97 -89.57
CA VAL A 39 51.21 -26.93 -88.18
C VAL A 39 50.25 -26.14 -87.28
N LEU A 40 49.66 -25.03 -87.75
CA LEU A 40 48.66 -24.26 -87.01
C LEU A 40 47.35 -25.01 -86.82
N VAL A 41 46.91 -25.81 -87.80
CA VAL A 41 45.71 -26.65 -87.68
C VAL A 41 45.96 -27.82 -86.73
N ILE A 42 47.15 -28.42 -86.73
CA ILE A 42 47.52 -29.46 -85.77
C ILE A 42 47.68 -28.88 -84.36
N LEU A 43 48.26 -27.68 -84.20
CA LEU A 43 48.31 -26.97 -82.92
C LEU A 43 46.92 -26.55 -82.45
N ALA A 44 46.04 -26.07 -83.34
CA ALA A 44 44.66 -25.73 -82.99
C ALA A 44 43.85 -26.98 -82.63
N ALA A 45 44.07 -28.12 -83.32
CA ALA A 45 43.44 -29.39 -82.99
C ALA A 45 43.99 -29.98 -81.68
N LEU A 46 45.28 -29.83 -81.40
CA LEU A 46 45.88 -30.22 -80.12
C LEU A 46 45.41 -29.33 -78.98
N VAL A 47 45.35 -28.01 -79.18
CA VAL A 47 44.77 -27.07 -78.20
C VAL A 47 43.27 -27.36 -78.02
N PHE A 48 42.52 -27.65 -79.07
CA PHE A 48 41.12 -28.07 -78.94
C PHE A 48 41.00 -29.40 -78.18
N TRP A 49 41.86 -30.37 -78.46
CA TRP A 49 41.86 -31.69 -77.81
C TRP A 49 42.38 -31.68 -76.37
N PHE A 50 43.28 -30.77 -76.02
CA PHE A 50 43.86 -30.64 -74.68
C PHE A 50 43.11 -29.63 -73.79
N LEU A 51 42.48 -28.61 -74.38
CA LEU A 51 41.80 -27.54 -73.65
C LEU A 51 40.28 -27.70 -73.63
N VAL A 52 39.64 -28.19 -74.71
CA VAL A 52 38.17 -28.32 -74.78
C VAL A 52 37.69 -29.69 -74.29
N ARG A 53 38.52 -30.74 -74.43
CA ARG A 53 38.20 -32.08 -73.92
C ARG A 53 38.03 -32.15 -72.39
N PRO A 54 38.87 -31.49 -71.55
CA PRO A 54 38.59 -31.41 -70.12
C PRO A 54 37.41 -30.48 -69.76
N ILE A 55 37.00 -29.57 -70.67
CA ILE A 55 35.84 -28.69 -70.46
C ILE A 55 34.51 -29.41 -70.80
N MET A 56 34.51 -30.34 -71.76
CA MET A 56 33.34 -31.18 -72.05
C MET A 56 33.13 -32.30 -71.02
N SER A 57 34.18 -32.79 -70.37
CA SER A 57 34.03 -33.66 -69.18
C SER A 57 33.66 -32.86 -67.92
N ALA A 58 33.96 -31.55 -67.88
CA ALA A 58 33.52 -30.67 -66.79
C ALA A 58 32.02 -30.33 -66.89
N SER A 59 31.41 -30.34 -68.08
CA SER A 59 29.95 -30.12 -68.19
C SER A 59 29.10 -31.25 -67.61
N GLU A 60 29.59 -32.50 -67.60
CA GLU A 60 28.93 -33.61 -66.88
C GLU A 60 29.09 -33.47 -65.36
N GLN A 61 30.26 -33.04 -64.87
CA GLN A 61 30.46 -32.80 -63.43
C GLN A 61 29.65 -31.62 -62.90
N ILE A 62 29.38 -30.59 -63.71
CA ILE A 62 28.52 -29.45 -63.32
C ILE A 62 27.03 -29.86 -63.29
N GLY A 63 26.61 -30.82 -64.12
CA GLY A 63 25.23 -31.33 -64.14
C GLY A 63 24.83 -32.05 -62.85
N ASN A 64 25.77 -32.80 -62.25
CA ASN A 64 25.56 -33.51 -60.98
C ASN A 64 25.58 -32.58 -59.76
N MET A 65 26.18 -31.40 -59.85
CA MET A 65 26.18 -30.42 -58.76
C MET A 65 24.80 -29.75 -58.56
N LEU A 66 23.92 -29.78 -59.57
CA LEU A 66 22.58 -29.19 -59.51
C LEU A 66 21.55 -30.02 -58.72
N TYR A 67 21.92 -31.24 -58.31
CA TYR A 67 21.03 -32.16 -57.63
C TYR A 67 21.62 -32.53 -56.27
N GLN A 68 20.88 -32.22 -55.21
CA GLN A 68 21.18 -32.70 -53.87
C GLN A 68 20.44 -34.02 -53.69
N THR A 69 21.10 -35.00 -53.08
CA THR A 69 20.49 -36.30 -52.80
C THR A 69 20.52 -36.55 -51.31
N ALA A 70 19.48 -37.19 -50.79
CA ALA A 70 19.42 -37.70 -49.44
C ALA A 70 18.72 -39.05 -49.44
N THR A 71 19.04 -39.89 -48.46
CA THR A 71 18.41 -41.20 -48.29
C THR A 71 17.31 -41.10 -47.23
N ALA A 72 16.16 -41.72 -47.48
CA ALA A 72 15.13 -41.88 -46.47
C ALA A 72 15.58 -42.91 -45.43
N GLU A 73 15.73 -42.48 -44.18
CA GLU A 73 16.25 -43.30 -43.08
C GLU A 73 15.40 -43.13 -41.82
N TYR A 74 15.35 -44.18 -41.00
CA TYR A 74 14.72 -44.11 -39.69
C TYR A 74 15.61 -43.32 -38.72
N ARG A 75 15.05 -42.29 -38.09
CA ARG A 75 15.71 -41.53 -37.03
C ARG A 75 14.70 -41.13 -35.97
N ASP A 76 15.21 -40.66 -34.84
CA ASP A 76 14.39 -40.05 -33.82
C ASP A 76 14.20 -38.57 -34.18
N LEU A 77 12.96 -38.09 -34.18
CA LEU A 77 12.62 -36.69 -34.40
C LEU A 77 12.16 -36.07 -33.08
N THR A 78 12.69 -34.90 -32.77
CA THR A 78 12.24 -34.10 -31.62
C THR A 78 11.64 -32.81 -32.16
N VAL A 79 10.33 -32.64 -31.98
CA VAL A 79 9.66 -31.39 -32.30
C VAL A 79 9.79 -30.48 -31.09
N SER A 80 10.41 -29.33 -31.31
CA SER A 80 10.59 -28.33 -30.29
C SER A 80 10.12 -26.96 -30.75
N VAL A 81 9.79 -26.13 -29.77
CA VAL A 81 9.43 -24.73 -29.99
C VAL A 81 10.42 -23.88 -29.23
N SER A 82 11.20 -23.09 -29.96
CA SER A 82 12.19 -22.20 -29.39
C SER A 82 11.64 -20.79 -29.17
N GLY A 83 12.21 -20.10 -28.19
CA GLY A 83 11.95 -18.69 -27.94
C GLY A 83 12.93 -18.13 -26.94
N THR A 84 12.91 -16.82 -26.77
CA THR A 84 13.80 -16.11 -25.85
C THR A 84 12.99 -15.37 -24.79
N GLY A 85 13.60 -15.18 -23.63
CA GLY A 85 13.03 -14.43 -22.52
C GLY A 85 14.11 -13.89 -21.60
N THR A 86 13.71 -13.05 -20.66
CA THR A 86 14.58 -12.52 -19.61
C THR A 86 14.21 -13.17 -18.28
N VAL A 87 15.20 -13.61 -17.52
CA VAL A 87 15.01 -14.23 -16.21
C VAL A 87 14.51 -13.19 -15.21
N GLU A 88 13.46 -13.54 -14.48
CA GLU A 88 12.78 -12.74 -13.48
C GLU A 88 12.78 -13.51 -12.14
N PRO A 89 12.86 -12.80 -11.01
CA PRO A 89 12.73 -13.41 -9.68
C PRO A 89 11.28 -13.86 -9.43
N ALA A 90 11.06 -14.62 -8.36
CA ALA A 90 9.71 -15.04 -7.95
C ALA A 90 8.84 -13.82 -7.62
N ASP A 91 9.42 -12.86 -6.92
CA ASP A 91 8.83 -11.58 -6.57
C ASP A 91 9.93 -10.51 -6.53
N SER A 92 9.55 -9.27 -6.78
CA SER A 92 10.44 -8.12 -6.69
C SER A 92 9.73 -6.98 -5.98
N TYR A 93 10.41 -6.39 -5.00
CA TYR A 93 9.87 -5.25 -4.27
C TYR A 93 10.81 -4.07 -4.30
N GLN A 94 10.28 -2.93 -4.73
CA GLN A 94 10.96 -1.64 -4.67
C GLN A 94 10.55 -0.92 -3.39
N VAL A 95 11.48 -0.81 -2.45
CA VAL A 95 11.26 -0.17 -1.15
C VAL A 95 11.24 1.34 -1.34
N THR A 96 10.16 2.02 -0.93
CA THR A 96 9.99 3.48 -1.09
C THR A 96 9.74 4.16 0.26
N ALA A 97 10.21 5.40 0.42
CA ALA A 97 9.91 6.21 1.61
C ALA A 97 8.57 6.93 1.46
N LEU A 98 7.74 6.88 2.51
CA LEU A 98 6.53 7.71 2.65
C LEU A 98 6.79 9.03 3.41
N VAL A 99 7.94 9.11 4.09
CA VAL A 99 8.32 10.23 4.94
C VAL A 99 9.60 10.88 4.44
N LYS A 100 9.79 12.14 4.84
CA LYS A 100 11.01 12.92 4.58
C LYS A 100 11.86 12.99 5.84
N GLY A 101 13.17 13.11 5.68
CA GLY A 101 14.11 13.23 6.79
C GLY A 101 15.49 12.65 6.47
N GLU A 102 16.43 12.85 7.40
CA GLU A 102 17.77 12.27 7.31
C GLU A 102 17.72 10.78 7.69
N ILE A 103 18.45 9.95 6.94
CA ILE A 103 18.65 8.54 7.27
C ILE A 103 19.69 8.45 8.38
N LEU A 104 19.27 7.99 9.56
CA LEU A 104 20.15 7.79 10.72
C LEU A 104 20.96 6.50 10.59
N ASP A 105 20.32 5.42 10.14
CA ASP A 105 20.94 4.11 10.04
C ASP A 105 20.41 3.32 8.83
N ALA A 106 21.28 2.47 8.28
CA ALA A 106 21.01 1.60 7.14
C ALA A 106 21.82 0.29 7.26
N PRO A 107 21.42 -0.65 8.14
CA PRO A 107 22.24 -1.77 8.59
C PRO A 107 22.25 -2.98 7.63
N PHE A 108 22.26 -2.74 6.33
CA PHE A 108 22.30 -3.77 5.29
C PHE A 108 23.17 -3.29 4.11
N GLU A 109 23.75 -4.21 3.35
CA GLU A 109 24.48 -3.91 2.11
C GLU A 109 23.89 -4.66 0.91
N GLU A 110 24.30 -4.26 -0.30
CA GLU A 110 23.93 -4.98 -1.52
C GLU A 110 24.49 -6.42 -1.49
N GLY A 111 23.63 -7.39 -1.82
CA GLY A 111 23.92 -8.81 -1.74
C GLY A 111 23.53 -9.47 -0.41
N ASP A 112 23.13 -8.71 0.61
CA ASP A 112 22.68 -9.28 1.88
C ASP A 112 21.33 -9.98 1.74
N GLN A 113 21.16 -11.08 2.50
CA GLN A 113 19.87 -11.75 2.69
C GLN A 113 19.11 -11.05 3.81
N VAL A 114 17.87 -10.66 3.54
CA VAL A 114 16.97 -10.03 4.52
C VAL A 114 15.69 -10.84 4.65
N GLU A 115 15.16 -10.92 5.86
CA GLU A 115 13.85 -11.50 6.13
C GLU A 115 12.76 -10.41 6.12
N LYS A 116 11.53 -10.81 5.85
CA LYS A 116 10.37 -9.94 5.98
C LYS A 116 10.28 -9.35 7.40
N GLY A 117 10.28 -8.04 7.49
CA GLY A 117 10.23 -7.27 8.74
C GLY A 117 11.60 -6.78 9.21
N ASP A 118 12.70 -7.21 8.59
CA ASP A 118 14.03 -6.70 8.93
C ASP A 118 14.13 -5.20 8.66
N VAL A 119 14.80 -4.48 9.56
CA VAL A 119 14.96 -3.03 9.46
C VAL A 119 15.97 -2.72 8.37
N LEU A 120 15.52 -1.98 7.35
CA LEU A 120 16.36 -1.52 6.25
C LEU A 120 16.87 -0.10 6.51
N TYR A 121 15.97 0.82 6.86
CA TYR A 121 16.33 2.21 7.10
C TYR A 121 15.65 2.76 8.34
N GLN A 122 16.40 3.52 9.13
CA GLN A 122 15.88 4.31 10.23
C GLN A 122 16.02 5.79 9.91
N ILE A 123 14.89 6.50 9.84
CA ILE A 123 14.83 7.93 9.49
C ILE A 123 14.66 8.74 10.78
N ASP A 124 15.24 9.94 10.83
CA ASP A 124 15.04 10.86 11.95
C ASP A 124 13.56 11.22 12.14
N ALA A 125 12.99 10.74 13.25
CA ALA A 125 11.60 10.91 13.61
C ALA A 125 11.36 12.07 14.61
N SER A 126 12.35 12.90 14.90
CA SER A 126 12.27 13.95 15.94
C SER A 126 11.04 14.86 15.77
N ASP A 127 10.69 15.23 14.54
CA ASP A 127 9.52 16.06 14.25
C ASP A 127 8.18 15.37 14.58
N VAL A 128 8.09 14.07 14.31
CA VAL A 128 6.88 13.29 14.61
C VAL A 128 6.81 12.93 16.08
N GLN A 129 7.94 12.66 16.74
CA GLN A 129 7.98 12.49 18.20
C GLN A 129 7.48 13.74 18.93
N ASN A 130 7.93 14.93 18.51
CA ASN A 130 7.40 16.20 19.04
C ASN A 130 5.89 16.37 18.76
N SER A 131 5.42 15.85 17.63
CA SER A 131 3.99 15.89 17.28
C SER A 131 3.16 14.91 18.12
N ILE A 132 3.71 13.73 18.45
CA ILE A 132 3.10 12.76 19.39
C ILE A 132 2.96 13.41 20.76
N GLU A 133 4.02 14.03 21.30
CA GLU A 133 3.95 14.69 22.61
C GLU A 133 2.83 15.76 22.65
N ARG A 134 2.71 16.58 21.59
CA ARG A 134 1.61 17.56 21.48
C ARG A 134 0.24 16.89 21.42
N ALA A 135 0.11 15.78 20.69
CA ALA A 135 -1.14 15.03 20.61
C ALA A 135 -1.49 14.36 21.95
N GLU A 136 -0.51 13.86 22.70
CA GLU A 136 -0.70 13.31 24.05
C GLU A 136 -1.18 14.38 25.03
N ILE A 137 -0.57 15.57 25.00
CA ILE A 137 -1.03 16.73 25.79
C ILE A 137 -2.48 17.09 25.42
N SER A 138 -2.84 17.05 24.13
CA SER A 138 -4.21 17.31 23.67
C SER A 138 -5.21 16.27 24.20
N VAL A 139 -4.84 15.00 24.18
CA VAL A 139 -5.65 13.91 24.78
C VAL A 139 -5.82 14.14 26.28
N GLU A 140 -4.76 14.49 27.00
CA GLU A 140 -4.83 14.77 28.44
C GLU A 140 -5.75 15.94 28.74
N GLN A 141 -5.65 17.04 27.99
CA GLN A 141 -6.54 18.20 28.12
C GLN A 141 -8.01 17.82 27.87
N ALA A 142 -8.29 17.05 26.81
CA ALA A 142 -9.64 16.61 26.50
C ALA A 142 -10.19 15.63 27.55
N ARG A 143 -9.33 14.76 28.09
CA ARG A 143 -9.68 13.84 29.18
C ARG A 143 -10.03 14.59 30.46
N LEU A 144 -9.24 15.60 30.83
CA LEU A 144 -9.55 16.47 31.97
C LEU A 144 -10.87 17.21 31.76
N ALA A 145 -11.14 17.71 30.55
CA ALA A 145 -12.41 18.36 30.23
C ALA A 145 -13.61 17.39 30.36
N TYR A 146 -13.46 16.14 29.91
CA TYR A 146 -14.47 15.10 30.07
C TYR A 146 -14.70 14.74 31.54
N GLN A 147 -13.62 14.60 32.33
CA GLN A 147 -13.71 14.33 33.76
C GLN A 147 -14.41 15.47 34.50
N ASN A 148 -14.03 16.73 34.24
CA ASN A 148 -14.70 17.89 34.83
C ASN A 148 -16.20 17.94 34.49
N ALA A 149 -16.60 17.51 33.29
CA ALA A 149 -17.99 17.43 32.90
C ALA A 149 -18.76 16.32 33.64
N LEU A 150 -18.11 15.19 33.95
CA LEU A 150 -18.67 14.14 34.80
C LEU A 150 -18.82 14.60 36.25
N ASP A 151 -17.77 15.19 36.81
CA ASP A 151 -17.76 15.71 38.18
C ASP A 151 -18.85 16.78 38.34
N SER A 152 -18.99 17.68 37.35
CA SER A 152 -20.06 18.70 37.34
C SER A 152 -21.47 18.10 37.31
N LYS A 153 -21.66 16.93 36.68
CA LYS A 153 -22.95 16.22 36.69
C LYS A 153 -23.23 15.63 38.07
N GLU A 154 -22.23 15.06 38.72
CA GLU A 154 -22.36 14.50 40.08
C GLU A 154 -22.65 15.62 41.09
N ASP A 155 -21.87 16.71 41.06
CA ASP A 155 -22.09 17.89 41.89
C ASP A 155 -23.49 18.50 41.68
N ALA A 156 -23.95 18.57 40.43
CA ALA A 156 -25.29 19.05 40.13
C ALA A 156 -26.36 18.12 40.71
N ALA A 157 -26.20 16.80 40.57
CA ALA A 157 -27.15 15.82 41.11
C ALA A 157 -27.24 15.88 42.63
N GLU A 158 -26.12 16.01 43.35
CA GLU A 158 -26.12 16.09 44.81
C GLU A 158 -26.73 17.40 45.35
N ASN A 159 -26.58 18.50 44.61
CA ASN A 159 -27.02 19.83 45.04
C ASN A 159 -28.35 20.29 44.43
N THR A 160 -29.04 19.42 43.67
CA THR A 160 -30.34 19.71 43.07
C THR A 160 -31.43 19.90 44.13
N ASP A 161 -31.36 19.17 45.23
CA ASP A 161 -32.35 19.23 46.31
C ASP A 161 -32.08 20.40 47.28
N VAL A 162 -33.10 21.23 47.50
CA VAL A 162 -33.14 22.21 48.58
C VAL A 162 -33.67 21.53 49.83
N LYS A 163 -32.83 21.43 50.87
CA LYS A 163 -33.15 20.76 52.14
C LYS A 163 -33.27 21.76 53.29
N ALA A 164 -34.22 21.52 54.19
CA ALA A 164 -34.41 22.32 55.40
C ALA A 164 -33.18 22.23 56.33
N SER A 165 -32.68 23.39 56.78
CA SER A 165 -31.50 23.51 57.63
C SER A 165 -31.75 23.03 59.06
N ASP A 166 -32.95 23.26 59.59
CA ASP A 166 -33.39 22.82 60.92
C ASP A 166 -34.87 22.45 60.93
N THR A 167 -35.32 21.92 62.07
CA THR A 167 -36.73 21.63 62.34
C THR A 167 -37.43 22.90 62.82
N GLY A 168 -38.58 23.24 62.23
CA GLY A 168 -39.32 24.44 62.59
C GLY A 168 -40.46 24.75 61.63
N VAL A 169 -40.89 26.01 61.62
CA VAL A 169 -41.91 26.56 60.73
C VAL A 169 -41.24 27.49 59.73
N ILE A 170 -41.65 27.41 58.46
CA ILE A 170 -41.20 28.34 57.43
C ILE A 170 -41.78 29.72 57.70
N GLN A 171 -40.92 30.67 58.04
CA GLN A 171 -41.30 32.05 58.29
C GLN A 171 -41.46 32.82 56.98
N LYS A 172 -40.53 32.59 56.05
CA LYS A 172 -40.44 33.34 54.81
C LYS A 172 -39.87 32.49 53.70
N LEU A 173 -40.47 32.57 52.51
CA LEU A 173 -39.91 32.03 51.27
C LEU A 173 -39.44 33.20 50.40
N TYR A 174 -38.23 33.09 49.85
CA TYR A 174 -37.63 34.15 49.04
C TYR A 174 -37.93 34.02 47.53
N TYR A 175 -38.34 32.82 47.10
CA TYR A 175 -38.54 32.48 45.69
C TYR A 175 -39.79 31.61 45.52
N GLU A 176 -40.38 31.68 44.33
CA GLU A 176 -41.52 30.85 43.92
C GLU A 176 -41.06 29.76 42.92
N THR A 177 -41.93 28.76 42.71
CA THR A 177 -41.69 27.74 41.70
C THR A 177 -41.59 28.39 40.31
N GLY A 178 -40.50 28.09 39.59
CA GLY A 178 -40.20 28.65 38.27
C GLY A 178 -39.19 29.80 38.28
N ASP A 179 -38.80 30.32 39.44
CA ASP A 179 -37.79 31.36 39.57
C ASP A 179 -36.36 30.83 39.39
N ASN A 180 -35.48 31.70 38.90
CA ASN A 180 -34.04 31.42 38.85
C ASN A 180 -33.37 31.88 40.14
N VAL A 181 -32.74 30.93 40.85
CA VAL A 181 -32.02 31.17 42.10
C VAL A 181 -30.53 31.01 41.85
N ALA A 182 -29.73 31.88 42.46
CA ALA A 182 -28.27 31.78 42.41
C ALA A 182 -27.73 31.02 43.62
N ALA A 183 -26.62 30.31 43.44
CA ALA A 183 -25.95 29.62 44.53
C ALA A 183 -25.55 30.62 45.64
N GLY A 184 -25.76 30.21 46.89
CA GLY A 184 -25.47 31.00 48.09
C GLY A 184 -26.57 31.98 48.51
N THR A 185 -27.65 32.15 47.74
CA THR A 185 -28.75 33.04 48.14
C THR A 185 -29.73 32.33 49.10
N PRO A 186 -30.38 33.08 50.01
CA PRO A 186 -31.35 32.53 50.94
C PRO A 186 -32.64 32.12 50.20
N VAL A 187 -33.12 30.89 50.43
CA VAL A 187 -34.34 30.34 49.84
C VAL A 187 -35.49 30.36 50.83
N ALA A 188 -35.23 30.01 52.09
CA ALA A 188 -36.24 29.96 53.14
C ALA A 188 -35.66 30.32 54.51
N ASP A 189 -36.41 31.04 55.33
CA ASP A 189 -36.11 31.21 56.76
C ASP A 189 -36.98 30.24 57.57
N ILE A 190 -36.34 29.44 58.41
CA ILE A 190 -36.97 28.48 59.31
C ILE A 190 -36.78 28.96 60.74
N ILE A 191 -37.87 29.04 61.48
CA ILE A 191 -37.86 29.42 62.90
C ILE A 191 -38.52 28.34 63.74
N ASP A 192 -37.96 28.05 64.92
CA ASP A 192 -38.65 27.26 65.93
C ASP A 192 -39.71 28.13 66.61
N ARG A 193 -40.99 27.91 66.29
CA ARG A 193 -42.12 28.61 66.92
C ARG A 193 -42.60 27.96 68.21
N ASP A 194 -42.19 26.73 68.51
CA ASP A 194 -42.67 25.99 69.68
C ASP A 194 -41.87 26.35 70.94
N THR A 195 -40.63 26.81 70.77
CA THR A 195 -39.71 27.10 71.86
C THR A 195 -39.15 28.52 71.75
N MET A 196 -39.19 29.27 72.84
CA MET A 196 -38.62 30.63 72.93
C MET A 196 -37.58 30.69 74.04
N LYS A 197 -36.56 31.51 73.86
CA LYS A 197 -35.55 31.84 74.86
C LYS A 197 -35.75 33.28 75.32
N LEU A 198 -35.75 33.50 76.62
CA LEU A 198 -35.85 34.81 77.23
C LEU A 198 -34.56 35.06 78.02
N THR A 199 -33.76 36.03 77.58
CA THR A 199 -32.52 36.41 78.26
C THR A 199 -32.78 37.63 79.14
N ILE A 200 -32.60 37.47 80.45
CA ILE A 200 -32.92 38.51 81.43
C ILE A 200 -31.75 38.67 82.42
N PRO A 201 -31.42 39.90 82.83
CA PRO A 201 -30.47 40.13 83.90
C PRO A 201 -31.07 39.80 85.28
N PHE A 202 -30.35 39.02 86.08
CA PHE A 202 -30.59 38.82 87.51
C PHE A 202 -29.46 39.43 88.32
N HIS A 203 -29.70 39.85 89.56
CA HIS A 203 -28.61 40.30 90.43
C HIS A 203 -27.60 39.18 90.64
N SER A 204 -26.30 39.50 90.53
CA SER A 204 -25.22 38.50 90.55
C SER A 204 -25.20 37.65 91.84
N ALA A 205 -25.64 38.23 92.97
CA ALA A 205 -25.78 37.51 94.24
C ALA A 205 -26.83 36.40 94.20
N ASP A 206 -27.98 36.64 93.56
CA ASP A 206 -29.06 35.66 93.41
C ASP A 206 -28.72 34.65 92.31
N ALA A 207 -28.16 35.15 91.20
CA ALA A 207 -27.72 34.34 90.06
C ALA A 207 -26.61 33.34 90.38
N ALA A 208 -25.84 33.56 91.45
CA ALA A 208 -24.82 32.62 91.93
C ALA A 208 -25.41 31.32 92.50
N SER A 209 -26.69 31.32 92.89
CA SER A 209 -27.37 30.16 93.46
C SER A 209 -28.10 29.30 92.42
N PHE A 210 -28.31 29.83 91.21
CA PHE A 210 -29.05 29.13 90.16
C PHE A 210 -28.22 28.08 89.45
N TYR A 211 -28.90 27.09 88.88
CA TYR A 211 -28.29 26.05 88.05
C TYR A 211 -29.10 25.79 86.78
N VAL A 212 -28.43 25.34 85.73
CA VAL A 212 -29.08 24.95 84.47
C VAL A 212 -30.08 23.82 84.73
N GLY A 213 -31.28 23.95 84.19
CA GLY A 213 -32.42 23.04 84.40
C GLY A 213 -33.34 23.44 85.55
N GLU A 214 -33.03 24.48 86.31
CA GLU A 214 -33.90 25.00 87.36
C GLU A 214 -35.21 25.57 86.79
N SER A 215 -36.33 25.34 87.46
CA SER A 215 -37.64 25.86 87.03
C SER A 215 -37.74 27.37 87.25
N ALA A 216 -38.25 28.06 86.25
CA ALA A 216 -38.42 29.50 86.22
C ALA A 216 -39.87 29.83 85.88
N THR A 217 -40.45 30.81 86.57
CA THR A 217 -41.75 31.38 86.18
C THR A 217 -41.50 32.65 85.39
N VAL A 218 -41.90 32.65 84.12
CA VAL A 218 -41.74 33.78 83.20
C VAL A 218 -43.07 34.54 83.10
N TYR A 219 -43.01 35.85 83.27
CA TYR A 219 -44.12 36.79 83.11
C TYR A 219 -43.93 37.55 81.82
N VAL A 220 -44.92 37.51 80.93
CA VAL A 220 -44.86 38.21 79.65
C VAL A 220 -45.38 39.64 79.85
N ASP A 221 -44.58 40.64 79.53
CA ASP A 221 -44.95 42.04 79.75
C ASP A 221 -46.13 42.44 78.86
N GLY A 222 -47.05 43.22 79.43
CA GLY A 222 -48.25 43.67 78.74
C GLY A 222 -49.37 42.62 78.64
N THR A 223 -49.12 41.38 79.09
CA THR A 223 -50.16 40.35 79.27
C THR A 223 -50.23 39.91 80.73
N ALA A 224 -51.31 39.22 81.12
CA ALA A 224 -51.42 38.59 82.43
C ALA A 224 -50.99 37.11 82.39
N GLU A 225 -50.25 36.71 81.35
CA GLU A 225 -49.86 35.32 81.13
C GLU A 225 -48.57 34.98 81.85
N THR A 226 -48.55 33.79 82.46
CA THR A 226 -47.38 33.21 83.11
C THR A 226 -47.01 31.91 82.41
N LEU A 227 -45.73 31.76 82.09
CA LEU A 227 -45.20 30.61 81.40
C LEU A 227 -44.19 29.90 82.30
N GLN A 228 -44.26 28.57 82.30
CA GLN A 228 -43.27 27.75 82.97
C GLN A 228 -42.08 27.57 82.03
N GLY A 229 -40.89 27.92 82.50
CA GLY A 229 -39.64 27.78 81.79
C GLY A 229 -38.58 27.06 82.61
N THR A 230 -37.45 26.79 81.97
CA THR A 230 -36.27 26.22 82.62
C THR A 230 -35.05 27.06 82.29
N VAL A 231 -34.17 27.25 83.27
CA VAL A 231 -32.88 27.92 83.05
C VAL A 231 -32.06 27.12 82.04
N ASP A 232 -31.79 27.69 80.88
CA ASP A 232 -31.05 27.08 79.78
C ASP A 232 -29.56 27.42 79.85
N ALA A 233 -29.24 28.68 80.14
CA ALA A 233 -27.87 29.12 80.28
C ALA A 233 -27.74 30.24 81.33
N ILE A 234 -26.61 30.25 82.02
CA ILE A 234 -26.22 31.31 82.96
C ILE A 234 -24.91 31.90 82.42
N SER A 235 -24.90 33.21 82.18
CA SER A 235 -23.71 33.91 81.66
C SER A 235 -22.54 33.81 82.65
N PRO A 236 -21.31 33.50 82.19
CA PRO A 236 -20.15 33.38 83.08
C PRO A 236 -19.58 34.74 83.53
N VAL A 237 -20.11 35.85 83.03
CA VAL A 237 -19.59 37.21 83.27
C VAL A 237 -20.64 38.07 83.94
N ASP A 238 -20.24 38.80 84.98
CA ASP A 238 -21.06 39.84 85.60
C ASP A 238 -20.95 41.15 84.81
N GLN A 239 -22.09 41.79 84.58
CA GLN A 239 -22.21 43.06 83.88
C GLN A 239 -22.71 44.15 84.84
N ALA A 240 -22.38 45.40 84.55
CA ALA A 240 -22.87 46.54 85.32
C ALA A 240 -24.31 46.86 84.89
N GLY A 241 -25.27 46.58 85.78
CA GLY A 241 -26.68 46.92 85.62
C GLY A 241 -27.00 48.37 86.03
N THR A 242 -28.27 48.73 85.92
CA THR A 242 -28.77 50.07 86.28
C THR A 242 -28.43 50.40 87.74
N GLY A 243 -27.88 51.59 87.97
CA GLY A 243 -27.49 52.05 89.31
C GLY A 243 -26.19 51.45 89.88
N GLY A 244 -25.36 50.79 89.07
CA GLY A 244 -24.06 50.25 89.50
C GLY A 244 -24.13 48.88 90.17
N THR A 245 -25.26 48.19 90.05
CA THR A 245 -25.42 46.81 90.54
C THR A 245 -24.74 45.82 89.60
N LEU A 246 -24.21 44.73 90.15
CA LEU A 246 -23.70 43.63 89.32
C LEU A 246 -24.87 42.71 88.96
N VAL A 247 -25.11 42.52 87.66
CA VAL A 247 -26.12 41.62 87.12
C VAL A 247 -25.49 40.55 86.24
N ARG A 248 -26.15 39.41 86.14
CA ARG A 248 -25.74 38.28 85.32
C ARG A 248 -26.89 37.90 84.42
N GLU A 249 -26.62 37.74 83.13
CA GLU A 249 -27.64 37.34 82.16
C GLU A 249 -27.97 35.87 82.30
N ILE A 250 -29.27 35.57 82.36
CA ILE A 250 -29.80 34.22 82.44
C ILE A 250 -30.74 34.03 81.28
N THR A 251 -30.51 32.99 80.49
CA THR A 251 -31.38 32.58 79.40
C THR A 251 -32.32 31.50 79.92
N ILE A 252 -33.62 31.77 79.88
CA ILE A 252 -34.68 30.84 80.27
C ILE A 252 -35.38 30.38 79.01
N THR A 253 -35.52 29.06 78.85
CA THR A 253 -36.28 28.47 77.75
C THR A 253 -37.72 28.24 78.18
N VAL A 254 -38.68 28.66 77.36
CA VAL A 254 -40.11 28.48 77.58
C VAL A 254 -40.77 27.87 76.35
N SER A 255 -41.83 27.09 76.56
CA SER A 255 -42.70 26.67 75.46
C SER A 255 -43.62 27.82 75.05
N ASN A 256 -43.70 28.09 73.75
CA ASN A 256 -44.56 29.12 73.20
C ASN A 256 -46.00 28.60 73.06
N PRO A 257 -47.00 29.18 73.75
CA PRO A 257 -48.40 28.80 73.57
C PRO A 257 -49.01 29.28 72.24
N GLY A 258 -48.22 29.96 71.39
CA GLY A 258 -48.60 30.41 70.05
C GLY A 258 -48.81 31.93 69.93
N ALA A 259 -48.69 32.68 71.03
CA ALA A 259 -48.90 34.13 71.07
C ALA A 259 -47.59 34.94 71.24
N LEU A 260 -46.44 34.28 71.48
CA LEU A 260 -45.16 34.96 71.66
C LEU A 260 -44.39 35.13 70.34
N SER A 261 -43.71 36.27 70.25
CA SER A 261 -42.81 36.69 69.16
C SER A 261 -41.57 37.39 69.74
N ASP A 262 -40.61 37.74 68.87
CA ASP A 262 -39.40 38.50 69.25
C ASP A 262 -39.65 39.95 69.66
N GLN A 263 -40.87 40.46 69.47
CA GLN A 263 -41.31 41.78 69.92
C GLN A 263 -41.80 41.78 71.36
N ASN A 264 -42.04 40.60 71.94
CA ASN A 264 -42.49 40.48 73.31
C ASN A 264 -41.30 40.63 74.27
N THR A 265 -41.53 41.33 75.37
CA THR A 265 -40.60 41.38 76.50
C THR A 265 -41.19 40.63 77.69
N GLY A 266 -40.35 40.26 78.63
CA GLY A 266 -40.80 39.58 79.82
C GLY A 266 -39.84 39.75 80.99
N THR A 267 -40.35 39.42 82.15
CA THR A 267 -39.63 39.30 83.42
C THR A 267 -39.70 37.84 83.88
N ALA A 268 -38.82 37.42 84.78
CA ALA A 268 -38.87 36.06 85.30
C ALA A 268 -38.49 36.02 86.77
N SER A 269 -39.00 34.99 87.45
CA SER A 269 -38.67 34.64 88.82
C SER A 269 -38.08 33.23 88.84
N VAL A 270 -36.86 33.09 89.34
CA VAL A 270 -36.11 31.82 89.43
C VAL A 270 -35.78 31.60 90.89
N GLY A 271 -36.10 30.42 91.44
CA GLY A 271 -35.80 30.11 92.84
C GLY A 271 -36.45 31.05 93.87
N GLY A 272 -37.46 31.85 93.48
CA GLY A 272 -38.10 32.87 94.32
C GLY A 272 -37.42 34.25 94.30
N ALA A 273 -36.37 34.44 93.51
CA ALA A 273 -35.75 35.73 93.24
C ALA A 273 -36.27 36.29 91.91
N ASP A 274 -36.65 37.56 91.90
CA ASP A 274 -37.14 38.26 90.71
C ASP A 274 -35.97 38.86 89.91
N CYS A 275 -36.15 38.95 88.59
CA CYS A 275 -35.15 39.53 87.71
C CYS A 275 -34.90 41.02 88.01
N ALA A 276 -33.67 41.47 87.74
CA ALA A 276 -33.22 42.84 87.96
C ALA A 276 -33.66 43.82 86.85
N GLY A 277 -34.25 43.30 85.77
CA GLY A 277 -34.72 44.09 84.62
C GLY A 277 -35.55 43.25 83.67
N THR A 278 -35.94 43.85 82.55
CA THR A 278 -36.73 43.21 81.50
C THR A 278 -35.82 42.60 80.42
N GLY A 279 -36.18 41.43 79.91
CA GLY A 279 -35.55 40.79 78.75
C GLY A 279 -36.48 40.72 77.54
N THR A 280 -35.91 40.45 76.37
CA THR A 280 -36.67 40.23 75.12
C THR A 280 -36.69 38.75 74.78
N PHE A 281 -37.84 38.25 74.32
CA PHE A 281 -37.92 36.88 73.80
C PHE A 281 -37.19 36.76 72.46
N ALA A 282 -36.55 35.62 72.24
CA ALA A 282 -35.95 35.23 70.98
C ALA A 282 -36.41 33.80 70.64
N TYR A 283 -36.54 33.48 69.35
CA TYR A 283 -36.83 32.10 68.94
C TYR A 283 -35.68 31.18 69.36
N ALA A 284 -35.99 29.95 69.79
CA ALA A 284 -34.96 29.03 70.26
C ALA A 284 -33.95 28.63 69.17
N ALA A 285 -34.41 28.58 67.92
CA ALA A 285 -33.58 28.41 66.74
C ALA A 285 -34.15 29.24 65.58
N GLN A 286 -33.26 29.88 64.83
CA GLN A 286 -33.55 30.52 63.56
C GLN A 286 -32.44 30.14 62.59
N SER A 287 -32.80 29.59 61.43
CA SER A 287 -31.85 29.22 60.39
C SER A 287 -32.35 29.58 59.01
N THR A 288 -31.41 29.93 58.14
CA THR A 288 -31.71 30.28 56.75
C THR A 288 -31.19 29.17 55.85
N VAL A 289 -32.09 28.60 55.06
CA VAL A 289 -31.77 27.65 54.01
C VAL A 289 -31.19 28.44 52.83
N THR A 290 -30.01 28.07 52.36
CA THR A 290 -29.39 28.68 51.18
C THR A 290 -29.34 27.70 50.01
N ALA A 291 -29.45 28.21 48.79
CA ALA A 291 -29.30 27.41 47.59
C ALA A 291 -27.84 26.96 47.43
N ARG A 292 -27.61 25.66 47.22
CA ARG A 292 -26.25 25.12 46.99
C ARG A 292 -25.84 25.15 45.52
N THR A 293 -26.80 25.11 44.61
CA THR A 293 -26.60 25.24 43.17
C THR A 293 -27.38 26.43 42.62
N SER A 294 -27.00 26.89 41.44
CA SER A 294 -27.78 27.89 40.70
C SER A 294 -28.68 27.18 39.70
N GLY A 295 -29.92 27.62 39.55
CA GLY A 295 -30.83 27.00 38.60
C GLY A 295 -32.25 27.52 38.72
N LYS A 296 -33.11 27.01 37.85
CA LYS A 296 -34.55 27.26 37.92
C LYS A 296 -35.16 26.31 38.94
N LEU A 297 -35.91 26.84 39.89
CA LEU A 297 -36.60 26.04 40.90
C LEU A 297 -37.77 25.30 40.24
N GLU A 298 -37.65 23.99 40.04
CA GLU A 298 -38.68 23.17 39.37
C GLU A 298 -39.83 22.84 40.33
N THR A 299 -39.51 22.58 41.59
CA THR A 299 -40.50 22.26 42.61
C THR A 299 -40.21 22.98 43.91
N LEU A 300 -41.27 23.42 44.58
CA LEU A 300 -41.27 23.87 45.97
C LEU A 300 -42.46 23.20 46.65
N THR A 301 -42.18 22.30 47.60
CA THR A 301 -43.18 21.41 48.23
C THR A 301 -43.84 22.03 49.45
N VAL A 302 -43.38 23.22 49.86
CA VAL A 302 -43.74 23.88 51.12
C VAL A 302 -44.20 25.31 50.88
N SER A 303 -45.06 25.80 51.77
CA SER A 303 -45.55 27.17 51.82
C SER A 303 -45.19 27.84 53.14
N GLU A 304 -45.27 29.18 53.19
CA GLU A 304 -45.07 29.91 54.44
C GLU A 304 -46.08 29.45 55.50
N GLY A 305 -45.59 29.15 56.70
CA GLY A 305 -46.39 28.56 57.79
C GLY A 305 -46.35 27.04 57.89
N ASP A 306 -45.80 26.33 56.92
CA ASP A 306 -45.65 24.87 56.99
C ASP A 306 -44.55 24.45 57.97
N ARG A 307 -44.75 23.30 58.62
CA ARG A 307 -43.74 22.66 59.49
C ARG A 307 -42.82 21.77 58.68
N VAL A 308 -41.52 21.90 58.91
CA VAL A 308 -40.47 21.09 58.29
C VAL A 308 -39.57 20.46 59.33
N THR A 309 -38.99 19.32 58.98
CA THR A 309 -37.96 18.63 59.77
C THR A 309 -36.58 18.86 59.17
N LYS A 310 -35.54 18.75 60.00
CA LYS A 310 -34.15 18.87 59.52
C LYS A 310 -33.88 17.86 58.39
N ASP A 311 -33.19 18.32 57.35
CA ASP A 311 -32.85 17.57 56.12
C ASP A 311 -34.04 17.18 55.23
N GLN A 312 -35.27 17.62 55.55
CA GLN A 312 -36.43 17.44 54.69
C GLN A 312 -36.26 18.22 53.38
N ILE A 313 -36.54 17.57 52.25
CA ILE A 313 -36.56 18.23 50.94
C ILE A 313 -37.75 19.18 50.89
N ILE A 314 -37.47 20.46 50.68
CA ILE A 314 -38.46 21.53 50.57
C ILE A 314 -38.64 22.01 49.13
N GLY A 315 -37.69 21.72 48.25
CA GLY A 315 -37.78 21.99 46.81
C GLY A 315 -36.64 21.34 46.04
N ALA A 316 -36.69 21.43 44.71
CA ALA A 316 -35.65 20.91 43.83
C ALA A 316 -35.48 21.81 42.59
N PHE A 317 -34.24 21.91 42.10
CA PHE A 317 -33.89 22.60 40.86
C PHE A 317 -34.14 21.72 39.62
N GLU A 318 -34.37 22.35 38.47
CA GLU A 318 -34.45 21.65 37.19
C GLU A 318 -33.09 21.03 36.84
N ALA A 319 -33.09 19.74 36.50
CA ALA A 319 -31.88 19.06 36.06
C ALA A 319 -31.40 19.65 34.73
N THR A 320 -30.20 20.24 34.72
CA THR A 320 -29.60 20.77 33.49
C THR A 320 -29.25 19.63 32.54
N ASP A 321 -29.42 19.82 31.23
CA ASP A 321 -28.95 18.87 30.20
C ASP A 321 -27.41 18.83 30.15
N MET A 322 -26.83 18.15 31.14
CA MET A 322 -25.41 17.88 31.26
C MET A 322 -24.99 16.74 30.33
N GLU A 323 -25.94 15.97 29.78
CA GLU A 323 -25.67 14.87 28.86
C GLU A 323 -25.07 15.39 27.55
N SER A 324 -25.61 16.50 27.03
CA SER A 324 -25.06 17.18 25.85
C SER A 324 -23.61 17.65 26.07
N GLN A 325 -23.29 18.18 27.25
CA GLN A 325 -21.92 18.65 27.57
C GLN A 325 -20.93 17.49 27.71
N ILE A 326 -21.33 16.43 28.41
CA ILE A 326 -20.55 15.18 28.55
C ILE A 326 -20.30 14.58 27.17
N LYS A 327 -21.32 14.51 26.31
CA LYS A 327 -21.18 13.98 24.95
C LYS A 327 -20.21 14.79 24.11
N ASN A 328 -20.25 16.12 24.19
CA ASN A 328 -19.30 16.99 23.48
C ASN A 328 -17.86 16.80 23.97
N ALA A 329 -17.67 16.65 25.29
CA ALA A 329 -16.35 16.39 25.86
C ALA A 329 -15.83 14.98 25.49
N GLU A 330 -16.69 13.96 25.49
CA GLU A 330 -16.38 12.60 25.03
C GLU A 330 -15.95 12.59 23.56
N LEU A 331 -16.70 13.28 22.68
CA LEU A 331 -16.36 13.40 21.26
C LEU A 331 -15.04 14.13 21.04
N SER A 332 -14.75 15.16 21.86
CA SER A 332 -13.49 15.90 21.80
C SER A 332 -12.32 15.02 22.24
N LEU A 333 -12.49 14.22 23.30
CA LEU A 333 -11.50 13.22 23.72
C LEU A 333 -11.24 12.20 22.62
N ARG A 334 -12.30 11.63 22.04
CA ARG A 334 -12.17 10.66 20.94
C ARG A 334 -11.46 11.24 19.72
N SER A 335 -11.75 12.50 19.37
CA SER A 335 -11.06 13.19 18.28
C SER A 335 -9.56 13.36 18.55
N ALA A 336 -9.20 13.75 19.77
CA ALA A 336 -7.81 13.87 20.19
C ALA A 336 -7.08 12.51 20.18
N GLU A 337 -7.74 11.44 20.64
CA GLU A 337 -7.20 10.07 20.61
C GLU A 337 -6.96 9.58 19.18
N LEU A 338 -7.91 9.83 18.26
CA LEU A 338 -7.73 9.50 16.84
C LEU A 338 -6.59 10.28 16.21
N SER A 339 -6.42 11.56 16.57
CA SER A 339 -5.28 12.35 16.13
C SER A 339 -3.96 11.78 16.64
N LEU A 340 -3.90 11.39 17.92
CA LEU A 340 -2.72 10.74 18.52
C LEU A 340 -2.40 9.43 17.81
N GLN A 341 -3.42 8.60 17.54
CA GLN A 341 -3.24 7.34 16.82
C GLN A 341 -2.68 7.60 15.43
N SER A 342 -3.25 8.56 14.68
CA SER A 342 -2.73 8.90 13.35
C SER A 342 -1.28 9.38 13.39
N THR A 343 -0.87 10.13 14.42
CA THR A 343 0.53 10.56 14.58
C THR A 343 1.45 9.40 14.97
N LYS A 344 0.96 8.41 15.73
CA LYS A 344 1.68 7.17 16.03
C LYS A 344 1.85 6.30 14.77
N ASP A 345 0.82 6.15 13.96
CA ASP A 345 0.91 5.43 12.68
C ASP A 345 1.92 6.12 11.74
N GLN A 346 1.99 7.45 11.78
CA GLN A 346 3.01 8.20 11.05
C GLN A 346 4.43 7.89 11.53
N LEU A 347 4.65 7.66 12.82
CA LEU A 347 5.95 7.29 13.38
C LEU A 347 6.44 5.94 12.85
N GLU A 348 5.54 4.99 12.64
CA GLU A 348 5.91 3.67 12.09
C GLU A 348 6.54 3.81 10.69
N ASN A 349 6.11 4.79 9.90
CA ASN A 349 6.69 5.05 8.57
C ASN A 349 8.14 5.56 8.60
N TYR A 350 8.68 5.95 9.76
CA TYR A 350 10.09 6.35 9.92
C TYR A 350 11.03 5.15 10.10
N THR A 351 10.50 3.96 10.34
CA THR A 351 11.26 2.72 10.35
C THR A 351 10.85 1.89 9.13
N ILE A 352 11.70 1.88 8.12
CA ILE A 352 11.43 1.18 6.87
C ILE A 352 11.94 -0.24 7.03
N THR A 353 11.03 -1.19 6.88
CA THR A 353 11.32 -2.63 7.00
C THR A 353 11.18 -3.33 5.65
N SER A 354 11.77 -4.51 5.54
CA SER A 354 11.65 -5.34 4.34
C SER A 354 10.23 -5.93 4.23
N PRO A 355 9.52 -5.73 3.11
CA PRO A 355 8.17 -6.27 2.93
C PRO A 355 8.15 -7.76 2.50
N ILE A 356 9.27 -8.25 1.95
CA ILE A 356 9.47 -9.63 1.49
C ILE A 356 10.79 -10.17 2.06
N SER A 357 10.92 -11.49 2.16
CA SER A 357 12.22 -12.11 2.41
C SER A 357 12.95 -12.29 1.08
N GLY A 358 14.24 -11.98 1.01
CA GLY A 358 14.99 -12.09 -0.24
C GLY A 358 16.37 -11.46 -0.17
N THR A 359 16.99 -11.31 -1.34
CA THR A 359 18.31 -10.68 -1.47
C THR A 359 18.16 -9.21 -1.83
N VAL A 360 18.94 -8.35 -1.19
CA VAL A 360 19.06 -6.93 -1.58
C VAL A 360 19.87 -6.82 -2.87
N ILE A 361 19.27 -6.28 -3.92
CA ILE A 361 19.89 -6.14 -5.25
C ILE A 361 20.50 -4.76 -5.44
N GLU A 362 19.81 -3.73 -4.97
CA GLU A 362 20.23 -2.34 -5.10
C GLU A 362 20.01 -1.60 -3.78
N LYS A 363 20.95 -0.72 -3.44
CA LYS A 363 20.89 0.19 -2.29
C LYS A 363 21.22 1.61 -2.76
N ASN A 364 20.20 2.43 -2.97
CA ASN A 364 20.34 3.77 -3.54
C ASN A 364 20.68 4.86 -2.50
N TYR A 365 20.48 4.57 -1.22
CA TYR A 365 20.68 5.54 -0.14
C TYR A 365 21.50 4.94 1.01
N LYS A 366 22.25 5.80 1.70
CA LYS A 366 23.07 5.45 2.87
C LYS A 366 22.75 6.35 4.06
N ALA A 367 23.25 5.95 5.24
CA ALA A 367 23.19 6.79 6.43
C ALA A 367 23.84 8.17 6.19
N GLY A 368 23.16 9.22 6.67
CA GLY A 368 23.49 10.63 6.45
C GLY A 368 22.90 11.26 5.19
N ASP A 369 22.27 10.48 4.30
CA ASP A 369 21.55 11.04 3.15
C ASP A 369 20.20 11.60 3.61
N ASN A 370 19.71 12.64 2.92
CA ASN A 370 18.43 13.27 3.22
C ASN A 370 17.36 12.86 2.20
N LEU A 371 16.24 12.33 2.69
CA LEU A 371 15.11 11.90 1.87
C LEU A 371 14.14 13.07 1.65
N ASP A 372 13.87 13.34 0.38
CA ASP A 372 12.86 14.31 -0.05
C ASP A 372 11.84 13.64 -0.97
N THR A 373 10.63 13.48 -0.47
CA THR A 373 9.51 12.85 -1.20
C THR A 373 8.80 13.80 -2.17
N SER A 374 9.21 15.08 -2.24
CA SER A 374 8.63 16.07 -3.15
C SER A 374 9.25 16.09 -4.55
N ALA A 375 10.40 15.44 -4.73
CA ALA A 375 11.01 15.30 -6.05
C ALA A 375 10.18 14.35 -6.92
N ALA A 376 9.89 14.75 -8.17
CA ALA A 376 9.31 13.87 -9.19
C ALA A 376 10.19 12.64 -9.54
N ALA A 377 11.36 12.54 -8.89
CA ALA A 377 12.29 11.42 -8.90
C ALA A 377 12.46 10.86 -7.48
N ALA A 378 11.37 10.72 -6.70
CA ALA A 378 11.37 9.86 -5.53
C ALA A 378 11.62 8.43 -6.01
N GLY A 379 12.90 8.10 -6.18
CA GLY A 379 13.35 6.77 -6.51
C GLY A 379 13.06 5.82 -5.36
N TYR A 380 13.24 4.53 -5.61
CA TYR A 380 13.24 3.51 -4.58
C TYR A 380 14.54 3.59 -3.77
N LEU A 381 14.43 3.31 -2.47
CA LEU A 381 15.54 3.26 -1.54
C LEU A 381 16.41 2.03 -1.79
N ALA A 382 15.75 0.89 -1.96
CA ALA A 382 16.38 -0.40 -2.18
C ALA A 382 15.45 -1.29 -3.03
N VAL A 383 16.04 -2.28 -3.69
CA VAL A 383 15.31 -3.32 -4.42
C VAL A 383 15.63 -4.67 -3.79
N ILE A 384 14.60 -5.45 -3.50
CA ILE A 384 14.72 -6.78 -2.90
C ILE A 384 14.06 -7.78 -3.84
N TYR A 385 14.78 -8.85 -4.17
CA TYR A 385 14.26 -9.94 -4.99
C TYR A 385 14.10 -11.20 -4.16
N ASP A 386 12.96 -11.86 -4.32
CA ASP A 386 12.76 -13.22 -3.85
C ASP A 386 13.40 -14.19 -4.86
N MET A 387 14.50 -14.81 -4.44
CA MET A 387 15.30 -15.78 -5.21
C MET A 387 14.83 -17.23 -5.02
N SER A 388 13.69 -17.48 -4.37
CA SER A 388 13.20 -18.84 -4.11
C SER A 388 12.87 -19.62 -5.37
N SER A 389 12.41 -18.95 -6.42
CA SER A 389 12.21 -19.51 -7.76
C SER A 389 12.58 -18.45 -8.80
N LEU A 390 13.16 -18.87 -9.93
CA LEU A 390 13.36 -18.02 -11.09
C LEU A 390 12.40 -18.44 -12.19
N SER A 391 11.90 -17.48 -12.95
CA SER A 391 11.06 -17.75 -14.12
C SER A 391 11.44 -16.82 -15.26
N PHE A 392 10.99 -17.12 -16.47
CA PHE A 392 11.05 -16.17 -17.57
C PHE A 392 9.81 -16.35 -18.43
N THR A 393 9.46 -15.30 -19.15
CA THR A 393 8.36 -15.35 -20.12
C THR A 393 8.92 -15.32 -21.53
N MET A 394 8.56 -16.31 -22.33
CA MET A 394 8.88 -16.39 -23.75
C MET A 394 7.60 -16.21 -24.59
N ASN A 395 7.72 -15.55 -25.74
CA ASN A 395 6.59 -15.31 -26.64
C ASN A 395 6.57 -16.38 -27.72
N ILE A 396 5.52 -17.20 -27.73
CA ILE A 396 5.34 -18.29 -28.70
C ILE A 396 4.32 -17.90 -29.77
N ASP A 397 4.57 -18.22 -31.04
CA ASP A 397 3.64 -17.97 -32.14
C ASP A 397 2.31 -18.74 -31.97
N GLU A 398 1.19 -18.12 -32.36
CA GLU A 398 -0.16 -18.71 -32.37
C GLU A 398 -0.24 -20.07 -33.08
N LEU A 399 0.63 -20.33 -34.07
CA LEU A 399 0.65 -21.61 -34.77
C LEU A 399 1.10 -22.79 -33.89
N TYR A 400 1.93 -22.55 -32.88
CA TYR A 400 2.52 -23.59 -32.04
C TYR A 400 1.90 -23.67 -30.64
N ILE A 401 1.19 -22.63 -30.19
CA ILE A 401 0.61 -22.59 -28.84
C ILE A 401 -0.37 -23.74 -28.56
N GLY A 402 -1.06 -24.23 -29.58
CA GLY A 402 -2.01 -25.34 -29.45
C GLY A 402 -1.36 -26.70 -29.15
N GLN A 403 -0.04 -26.80 -29.27
CA GLN A 403 0.74 -28.02 -29.02
C GLN A 403 1.46 -27.99 -27.66
N ILE A 404 1.41 -26.85 -26.97
CA ILE A 404 2.10 -26.64 -25.68
C ILE A 404 1.13 -26.87 -24.53
N GLU A 405 1.58 -27.61 -23.52
CA GLU A 405 0.82 -27.91 -22.31
C GLU A 405 1.59 -27.49 -21.05
N VAL A 406 0.85 -27.11 -20.01
CA VAL A 406 1.43 -26.80 -18.70
C VAL A 406 2.07 -28.07 -18.12
N GLY A 407 3.31 -27.95 -17.66
CA GLY A 407 4.12 -29.04 -17.13
C GLY A 407 5.09 -29.67 -18.13
N GLN A 408 5.11 -29.25 -19.40
CA GLN A 408 6.11 -29.70 -20.36
C GLN A 408 7.53 -29.28 -19.94
N GLU A 409 8.50 -30.15 -20.20
CA GLU A 409 9.91 -29.91 -19.93
C GLU A 409 10.51 -28.92 -20.93
N VAL A 410 11.30 -27.98 -20.41
CA VAL A 410 11.92 -26.92 -21.18
C VAL A 410 13.43 -26.97 -20.95
N ARG A 411 14.19 -27.03 -22.05
CA ARG A 411 15.63 -26.88 -22.02
C ARG A 411 15.98 -25.42 -22.17
N ILE A 412 16.80 -24.90 -21.27
CA ILE A 412 17.14 -23.48 -21.18
C ILE A 412 18.65 -23.33 -21.34
N THR A 413 19.07 -22.39 -22.17
CA THR A 413 20.47 -22.02 -22.39
C THR A 413 20.63 -20.52 -22.20
N ALA A 414 21.79 -20.10 -21.69
CA ALA A 414 22.12 -18.70 -21.52
C ALA A 414 23.41 -18.40 -22.27
N ASP A 415 23.40 -17.44 -23.20
CA ASP A 415 24.59 -17.05 -23.95
C ASP A 415 25.74 -16.58 -23.02
N ALA A 416 25.37 -16.04 -21.86
CA ALA A 416 26.32 -15.58 -20.84
C ALA A 416 27.03 -16.74 -20.11
N LEU A 417 26.48 -17.95 -20.14
CA LEU A 417 26.98 -19.13 -19.43
C LEU A 417 27.30 -20.24 -20.45
N GLU A 418 28.46 -20.14 -21.09
CA GLU A 418 28.88 -21.06 -22.15
C GLU A 418 28.85 -22.54 -21.69
N GLY A 419 28.10 -23.36 -22.43
CA GLY A 419 28.07 -24.81 -22.24
C GLY A 419 27.25 -25.31 -21.04
N GLN A 420 26.52 -24.44 -20.35
CA GLN A 420 25.58 -24.84 -19.29
C GLN A 420 24.16 -24.94 -19.84
N GLU A 421 23.52 -26.09 -19.61
CA GLU A 421 22.09 -26.30 -19.88
C GLU A 421 21.34 -26.33 -18.55
N PHE A 422 20.22 -25.60 -18.50
CA PHE A 422 19.31 -25.57 -17.37
C PHE A 422 18.00 -26.22 -17.77
N THR A 423 17.29 -26.76 -16.79
CA THR A 423 15.98 -27.40 -16.98
C THR A 423 14.92 -26.59 -16.25
N GLY A 424 13.74 -26.55 -16.85
CA GLY A 424 12.56 -25.94 -16.27
C GLY A 424 11.31 -26.60 -16.83
N HIS A 425 10.17 -26.08 -16.42
CA HIS A 425 8.88 -26.55 -16.91
C HIS A 425 7.93 -25.40 -17.21
N VAL A 426 7.01 -25.63 -18.14
CA VAL A 426 5.96 -24.65 -18.46
C VAL A 426 5.03 -24.51 -17.26
N SER A 427 5.10 -23.39 -16.56
CA SER A 427 4.29 -23.13 -15.36
C SER A 427 2.94 -22.52 -15.75
N LYS A 428 2.93 -21.63 -16.75
CA LYS A 428 1.70 -20.94 -17.17
C LYS A 428 1.70 -20.57 -18.65
N ILE A 429 0.56 -20.78 -19.30
CA ILE A 429 0.27 -20.30 -20.65
C ILE A 429 -0.75 -19.18 -20.54
N ASN A 430 -0.40 -17.97 -20.95
CA ASN A 430 -1.32 -16.85 -20.88
C ASN A 430 -2.34 -16.93 -22.02
N ILE A 431 -3.63 -16.88 -21.68
CA ILE A 431 -4.72 -16.92 -22.67
C ILE A 431 -4.84 -15.64 -23.50
N ASN A 432 -4.19 -14.56 -23.08
CA ASN A 432 -4.22 -13.28 -23.77
C ASN A 432 -3.01 -13.17 -24.71
N GLY A 433 -3.23 -13.37 -26.00
CA GLY A 433 -2.22 -13.18 -27.04
C GLY A 433 -1.92 -11.70 -27.29
N THR A 434 -0.67 -11.40 -27.63
CA THR A 434 -0.20 -10.08 -28.05
C THR A 434 0.03 -10.07 -29.55
N THR A 435 -0.68 -9.21 -30.28
CA THR A 435 -0.45 -9.02 -31.72
C THR A 435 0.44 -7.82 -31.95
N MET A 436 1.62 -8.04 -32.53
CA MET A 436 2.56 -6.98 -32.91
C MET A 436 2.89 -7.11 -34.40
N ASN A 437 2.73 -6.03 -35.16
CA ASN A 437 2.99 -6.02 -36.61
C ASN A 437 2.24 -7.12 -37.40
N GLY A 438 1.08 -7.56 -36.91
CA GLY A 438 0.26 -8.59 -37.56
C GLY A 438 0.67 -10.03 -37.24
N VAL A 439 1.65 -10.25 -36.35
CA VAL A 439 2.01 -11.56 -35.80
C VAL A 439 1.46 -11.65 -34.38
N THR A 440 0.67 -12.69 -34.09
CA THR A 440 0.10 -12.96 -32.77
C THR A 440 0.97 -13.95 -32.03
N THR A 441 1.44 -13.57 -30.83
CA THR A 441 2.19 -14.44 -29.93
C THR A 441 1.47 -14.58 -28.60
N TYR A 442 1.60 -15.74 -27.96
CA TYR A 442 1.10 -16.00 -26.62
C TYR A 442 2.27 -16.07 -25.64
N PRO A 443 2.26 -15.28 -24.57
CA PRO A 443 3.31 -15.36 -23.56
C PRO A 443 3.16 -16.64 -22.73
N VAL A 444 4.23 -17.42 -22.71
CA VAL A 444 4.38 -18.65 -21.93
C VAL A 444 5.43 -18.40 -20.86
N THR A 445 5.05 -18.62 -19.59
CA THR A 445 5.95 -18.50 -18.45
C THR A 445 6.52 -19.87 -18.12
N VAL A 446 7.85 -19.94 -18.11
CA VAL A 446 8.62 -21.13 -17.75
C VAL A 446 9.26 -20.88 -16.39
N GLU A 447 9.08 -21.83 -15.48
CA GLU A 447 9.71 -21.83 -14.16
C GLU A 447 10.97 -22.68 -14.21
N ILE A 448 12.07 -22.18 -13.65
CA ILE A 448 13.39 -22.81 -13.73
C ILE A 448 13.59 -23.68 -12.49
N ASP A 449 13.71 -24.99 -12.68
CA ASP A 449 13.79 -25.95 -11.57
C ASP A 449 15.16 -25.89 -10.87
N ASN A 450 16.23 -25.73 -11.66
CA ASN A 450 17.60 -25.65 -11.16
C ASN A 450 18.30 -24.43 -11.75
N PRO A 451 18.13 -23.24 -11.14
CA PRO A 451 18.67 -22.00 -11.71
C PRO A 451 20.19 -21.91 -11.67
N GLY A 452 20.87 -22.62 -10.77
CA GLY A 452 22.34 -22.64 -10.73
C GLY A 452 22.95 -21.24 -10.62
N GLU A 453 23.69 -20.83 -11.65
CA GLU A 453 24.34 -19.50 -11.74
C GLU A 453 23.48 -18.45 -12.49
N LEU A 454 22.25 -18.80 -12.90
CA LEU A 454 21.33 -17.85 -13.52
C LEU A 454 20.95 -16.77 -12.52
N LEU A 455 21.05 -15.52 -12.97
CA LEU A 455 20.63 -14.35 -12.21
C LEU A 455 19.46 -13.66 -12.93
N PRO A 456 18.56 -13.02 -12.18
CA PRO A 456 17.56 -12.12 -12.75
C PRO A 456 18.19 -11.07 -13.68
N GLY A 457 17.50 -10.76 -14.76
CA GLY A 457 17.95 -9.86 -15.81
C GLY A 457 18.81 -10.51 -16.90
N MET A 458 19.23 -11.78 -16.74
CA MET A 458 19.89 -12.52 -17.82
C MET A 458 18.90 -12.85 -18.94
N ASN A 459 19.35 -12.75 -20.19
CA ASN A 459 18.58 -13.26 -21.33
C ASN A 459 18.88 -14.74 -21.53
N VAL A 460 17.83 -15.51 -21.71
CA VAL A 460 17.88 -16.96 -21.92
C VAL A 460 17.16 -17.33 -23.20
N SER A 461 17.66 -18.37 -23.85
CA SER A 461 17.01 -19.07 -24.94
C SER A 461 16.42 -20.35 -24.38
N ALA A 462 15.20 -20.67 -24.75
CA ALA A 462 14.49 -21.82 -24.25
C ALA A 462 13.85 -22.60 -25.37
N GLU A 463 13.89 -23.92 -25.23
CA GLU A 463 13.39 -24.88 -26.18
C GLU A 463 12.41 -25.80 -25.44
N ILE A 464 11.13 -25.64 -25.75
CA ILE A 464 10.06 -26.47 -25.19
C ILE A 464 9.99 -27.75 -26.01
N LEU A 465 10.18 -28.91 -25.37
CA LEU A 465 9.99 -30.19 -26.04
C LEU A 465 8.50 -30.49 -26.16
N VAL A 466 7.98 -30.41 -27.39
CA VAL A 466 6.56 -30.62 -27.68
C VAL A 466 6.26 -32.10 -27.87
N GLU A 467 7.05 -32.76 -28.72
CA GLU A 467 6.84 -34.16 -29.05
C GLU A 467 8.16 -34.86 -29.41
N HIS A 468 8.34 -36.08 -28.92
CA HIS A 468 9.46 -36.94 -29.28
C HIS A 468 8.93 -38.18 -30.01
N ALA A 469 9.42 -38.40 -31.22
CA ALA A 469 9.04 -39.50 -32.09
C ALA A 469 10.24 -40.41 -32.33
N GLU A 470 10.25 -41.58 -31.69
CA GLU A 470 11.31 -42.57 -31.89
C GLU A 470 11.10 -43.33 -33.21
N HIS A 471 12.20 -43.57 -33.92
CA HIS A 471 12.28 -44.49 -35.06
C HIS A 471 11.26 -44.21 -36.18
N VAL A 472 11.26 -42.97 -36.70
CA VAL A 472 10.37 -42.54 -37.77
C VAL A 472 11.12 -42.33 -39.10
N LEU A 473 10.50 -42.75 -40.21
CA LEU A 473 11.08 -42.60 -41.54
C LEU A 473 11.07 -41.12 -41.90
N SER A 474 12.25 -40.57 -42.23
CA SER A 474 12.38 -39.12 -42.41
C SER A 474 13.35 -38.76 -43.53
N VAL A 475 13.12 -37.59 -44.09
CA VAL A 475 13.95 -36.97 -45.14
C VAL A 475 14.22 -35.51 -44.78
N PRO A 476 15.32 -34.90 -45.25
CA PRO A 476 15.55 -33.47 -45.04
C PRO A 476 14.38 -32.63 -45.56
N VAL A 477 13.98 -31.58 -44.85
CA VAL A 477 12.83 -30.73 -45.22
C VAL A 477 12.97 -30.16 -46.63
N GLU A 478 14.20 -29.86 -47.06
CA GLU A 478 14.53 -29.34 -48.39
C GLU A 478 14.14 -30.31 -49.54
N MET A 479 14.01 -31.60 -49.25
CA MET A 479 13.71 -32.64 -50.24
C MET A 479 12.22 -32.70 -50.58
N VAL A 480 11.35 -32.07 -49.79
CA VAL A 480 9.90 -32.07 -50.01
C VAL A 480 9.50 -30.86 -50.86
N GLY A 481 9.06 -31.14 -52.08
CA GLY A 481 8.55 -30.15 -53.02
C GLY A 481 7.13 -29.69 -52.69
N ARG A 482 6.74 -28.55 -53.28
CA ARG A 482 5.39 -27.99 -53.13
C ARG A 482 4.33 -29.00 -53.58
N GLY A 483 3.32 -29.23 -52.73
CA GLY A 483 2.25 -30.20 -52.98
C GLY A 483 2.49 -31.57 -52.36
N ASN A 484 3.37 -31.67 -51.35
CA ASN A 484 3.72 -32.90 -50.64
C ASN A 484 4.24 -33.99 -51.59
N VAL A 485 5.18 -33.60 -52.46
CA VAL A 485 5.80 -34.49 -53.46
C VAL A 485 7.31 -34.51 -53.26
N VAL A 486 7.89 -35.70 -53.36
CA VAL A 486 9.34 -35.90 -53.35
C VAL A 486 9.76 -36.49 -54.69
N GLN A 487 10.94 -36.13 -55.18
CA GLN A 487 11.49 -36.76 -56.38
C GLN A 487 12.37 -37.92 -55.95
N VAL A 488 11.95 -39.14 -56.27
CA VAL A 488 12.70 -40.36 -55.94
C VAL A 488 13.54 -40.76 -57.14
N LEU A 489 14.80 -41.12 -56.90
CA LEU A 489 15.66 -41.77 -57.88
C LEU A 489 15.44 -43.28 -57.80
N PRO A 490 14.88 -43.92 -58.85
CA PRO A 490 14.69 -45.37 -58.86
C PRO A 490 16.02 -46.13 -58.76
N ALA A 491 16.03 -47.28 -58.09
CA ALA A 491 17.24 -48.08 -57.92
C ALA A 491 17.89 -48.57 -59.23
N ASP A 492 17.17 -48.56 -60.36
CA ASP A 492 17.66 -48.90 -61.70
C ASP A 492 18.03 -47.67 -62.55
N ALA A 493 17.98 -46.47 -61.99
CA ALA A 493 18.32 -45.21 -62.63
C ALA A 493 19.79 -44.82 -62.38
N TYR A 494 20.70 -45.78 -62.56
CA TYR A 494 22.14 -45.55 -62.57
C TYR A 494 22.73 -45.95 -63.92
N ASP A 495 23.66 -45.15 -64.43
CA ASP A 495 24.39 -45.48 -65.65
C ASP A 495 25.35 -46.67 -65.42
N LYS A 496 26.01 -47.12 -66.51
CA LYS A 496 26.95 -48.26 -66.45
C LYS A 496 28.20 -47.98 -65.61
N ASP A 497 28.44 -46.72 -65.27
CA ASP A 497 29.57 -46.24 -64.50
C ASP A 497 29.17 -45.93 -63.03
N GLY A 498 27.90 -46.16 -62.67
CA GLY A 498 27.36 -45.98 -61.32
C GLY A 498 26.89 -44.55 -61.01
N ASN A 499 26.80 -43.65 -62.00
CA ASN A 499 26.29 -42.30 -61.78
C ASN A 499 24.76 -42.26 -61.87
N PRO A 500 24.09 -41.45 -61.03
CA PRO A 500 22.63 -41.29 -61.04
C PRO A 500 22.12 -40.64 -62.33
N ASP A 501 21.09 -41.22 -62.95
CA ASP A 501 20.37 -40.68 -64.10
C ASP A 501 19.18 -39.82 -63.64
N TYR A 502 19.46 -38.54 -63.40
CA TYR A 502 18.47 -37.55 -62.97
C TYR A 502 17.35 -37.26 -64.00
N SER A 503 17.41 -37.81 -65.21
CA SER A 503 16.30 -37.70 -66.18
C SER A 503 15.13 -38.64 -65.90
N ARG A 504 15.34 -39.64 -65.03
CA ARG A 504 14.38 -40.70 -64.68
C ARG A 504 13.77 -40.54 -63.29
N LEU A 505 13.80 -39.33 -62.72
CA LEU A 505 13.20 -39.04 -61.43
C LEU A 505 11.69 -39.28 -61.45
N VAL A 506 11.17 -39.91 -60.39
CA VAL A 506 9.74 -40.18 -60.22
C VAL A 506 9.20 -39.28 -59.12
N GLU A 507 8.23 -38.44 -59.47
CA GLU A 507 7.47 -37.67 -58.49
C GLU A 507 6.57 -38.62 -57.70
N THR A 508 6.84 -38.74 -56.42
CA THR A 508 6.11 -39.61 -55.52
C THR A 508 5.36 -38.74 -54.51
N PRO A 509 4.01 -38.79 -54.48
CA PRO A 509 3.25 -38.10 -53.45
C PRO A 509 3.51 -38.77 -52.10
N VAL A 510 3.72 -37.97 -51.07
CA VAL A 510 3.99 -38.42 -49.71
C VAL A 510 2.98 -37.83 -48.73
N GLU A 511 2.64 -38.61 -47.72
CA GLU A 511 1.94 -38.09 -46.53
C GLU A 511 2.98 -37.68 -45.51
N LEU A 512 2.96 -36.40 -45.16
CA LEU A 512 3.90 -35.79 -44.22
C LEU A 512 3.36 -35.90 -42.81
N GLY A 513 4.26 -36.21 -41.87
CA GLY A 513 3.99 -36.24 -40.43
C GLY A 513 4.60 -35.05 -39.71
N ARG A 514 5.18 -35.33 -38.55
CA ARG A 514 5.90 -34.35 -37.71
C ARG A 514 7.16 -33.84 -38.40
N ASN A 515 7.58 -32.63 -38.08
CA ASN A 515 8.80 -32.06 -38.63
C ASN A 515 9.58 -31.31 -37.54
N ASP A 516 10.90 -31.42 -37.60
CA ASP A 516 11.81 -30.54 -36.85
C ASP A 516 12.38 -29.47 -37.81
N GLU A 517 13.47 -28.81 -37.42
CA GLU A 517 14.11 -27.77 -38.26
C GLU A 517 14.82 -28.35 -39.50
N GLU A 518 15.26 -29.60 -39.48
CA GLU A 518 16.12 -30.19 -40.52
C GLU A 518 15.44 -31.32 -41.30
N TYR A 519 14.57 -32.09 -40.67
CA TYR A 519 13.92 -33.30 -41.17
C TYR A 519 12.39 -33.29 -41.01
N ILE A 520 11.73 -34.01 -41.91
CA ILE A 520 10.28 -34.24 -41.89
C ILE A 520 9.98 -35.73 -41.93
N GLU A 521 9.03 -36.15 -41.08
CA GLU A 521 8.49 -37.50 -41.03
C GLU A 521 7.66 -37.80 -42.28
N ILE A 522 7.85 -39.00 -42.84
CA ILE A 522 7.11 -39.52 -43.98
C ILE A 522 6.28 -40.70 -43.51
N LEU A 523 4.96 -40.50 -43.41
CA LEU A 523 4.00 -41.51 -42.98
C LEU A 523 3.72 -42.55 -44.07
N SER A 524 3.70 -42.11 -45.33
CA SER A 524 3.50 -42.98 -46.49
C SER A 524 4.09 -42.39 -47.76
N GLY A 525 4.43 -43.25 -48.72
CA GLY A 525 4.94 -42.87 -50.05
C GLY A 525 6.42 -43.17 -50.29
N LEU A 526 7.21 -43.37 -49.24
CA LEU A 526 8.63 -43.77 -49.33
C LEU A 526 8.91 -45.04 -48.51
N SER A 527 9.99 -45.73 -48.86
CA SER A 527 10.57 -46.83 -48.10
C SER A 527 11.97 -46.47 -47.59
N GLU A 528 12.42 -47.17 -46.55
CA GLU A 528 13.80 -47.05 -46.06
C GLU A 528 14.81 -47.35 -47.18
N GLY A 529 15.80 -46.47 -47.34
CA GLY A 529 16.82 -46.58 -48.38
C GLY A 529 16.46 -45.91 -49.71
N ASP A 530 15.26 -45.38 -49.88
CA ASP A 530 14.90 -44.63 -51.07
C ASP A 530 15.73 -43.34 -51.16
N THR A 531 16.34 -43.09 -52.33
CA THR A 531 17.12 -41.88 -52.58
C THR A 531 16.21 -40.77 -53.10
N VAL A 532 15.98 -39.76 -52.28
CA VAL A 532 15.27 -38.54 -52.65
C VAL A 532 16.24 -37.52 -53.24
N VAL A 533 15.76 -36.76 -54.22
CA VAL A 533 16.55 -35.81 -54.99
C VAL A 533 15.86 -34.46 -55.00
N TYR A 534 16.61 -33.40 -54.68
CA TYR A 534 16.17 -32.03 -54.85
C TYR A 534 17.01 -31.33 -55.91
N LYS A 535 16.34 -30.73 -56.89
CA LYS A 535 16.99 -29.92 -57.91
C LYS A 535 17.20 -28.50 -57.42
N MET A 536 18.44 -28.15 -57.13
CA MET A 536 18.82 -26.78 -56.79
C MET A 536 18.60 -25.84 -57.99
N SER A 537 18.14 -24.62 -57.68
CA SER A 537 18.09 -23.55 -58.68
C SER A 537 19.49 -23.11 -59.09
N GLN A 538 19.67 -22.59 -60.31
CA GLN A 538 20.98 -22.09 -60.74
C GLN A 538 21.48 -20.91 -59.89
N THR A 539 20.55 -20.14 -59.31
CA THR A 539 20.88 -19.02 -58.40
C THR A 539 21.43 -19.54 -57.07
N SER A 540 20.79 -20.55 -56.47
CA SER A 540 21.22 -21.15 -55.21
C SER A 540 22.57 -21.88 -55.34
N LEU A 541 22.83 -22.49 -56.50
CA LEU A 541 24.13 -23.10 -56.80
C LEU A 541 25.28 -22.07 -56.79
N ILE A 542 25.05 -20.89 -57.37
CA ILE A 542 26.04 -19.80 -57.41
C ILE A 542 26.30 -19.23 -56.01
N GLU A 543 25.26 -19.13 -55.18
CA GLU A 543 25.34 -18.61 -53.81
C GLU A 543 26.09 -19.58 -52.88
N GLN A 544 25.85 -20.89 -53.01
CA GLN A 544 26.59 -21.93 -52.27
C GLN A 544 28.07 -21.98 -52.67
N MET A 545 28.37 -21.82 -53.98
CA MET A 545 29.76 -21.75 -54.46
C MET A 545 30.49 -20.47 -54.01
N MET A 546 29.77 -19.34 -53.88
CA MET A 546 30.32 -18.07 -53.39
C MET A 546 30.52 -18.07 -51.86
N GLY A 547 29.59 -18.66 -51.09
CA GLY A 547 29.71 -18.83 -49.64
C GLY A 547 30.87 -19.75 -49.24
N GLY A 548 31.09 -20.84 -49.99
CA GLY A 548 32.24 -21.73 -49.80
C GLY A 548 33.60 -21.06 -50.08
N MET A 549 33.66 -20.12 -51.03
CA MET A 549 34.89 -19.34 -51.29
C MET A 549 35.16 -18.27 -50.22
N ALA A 550 34.13 -17.72 -49.58
CA ALA A 550 34.29 -16.77 -48.48
C ALA A 550 34.85 -17.44 -47.22
N GLN A 551 34.49 -18.70 -46.96
CA GLN A 551 34.98 -19.46 -45.82
C GLN A 551 36.40 -20.05 -46.02
N SER A 552 36.85 -20.25 -47.27
CA SER A 552 38.18 -20.78 -47.57
C SER A 552 39.27 -19.71 -47.78
N GLY A 553 38.95 -18.42 -47.62
CA GLY A 553 39.87 -17.28 -47.81
C GLY A 553 40.36 -16.61 -46.52
N GLY A 554 39.99 -17.11 -45.34
CA GLY A 554 40.31 -16.53 -44.04
C GLY A 554 41.66 -16.98 -43.46
N ALA A 555 42.78 -16.68 -44.13
CA ALA A 555 44.11 -16.80 -43.53
C ALA A 555 45.12 -15.83 -44.16
N ALA A 556 44.96 -14.52 -43.91
CA ALA A 556 46.05 -13.55 -44.04
C ALA A 556 45.77 -12.29 -43.20
N THR A 557 46.48 -12.20 -42.07
CA THR A 557 46.93 -10.99 -41.36
C THR A 557 46.47 -9.63 -41.90
N SER A 558 45.66 -8.91 -41.12
CA SER A 558 45.59 -7.45 -41.18
C SER A 558 45.96 -6.85 -39.81
N VAL A 559 47.22 -6.46 -39.70
CA VAL A 559 47.72 -5.48 -38.73
C VAL A 559 47.14 -4.13 -39.14
N THR A 560 46.35 -3.49 -38.28
CA THR A 560 45.98 -2.08 -38.46
C THR A 560 46.53 -1.27 -37.30
N VAL A 561 47.42 -0.37 -37.70
CA VAL A 561 48.13 0.63 -36.91
C VAL A 561 47.15 1.65 -36.32
N THR A 562 47.26 1.89 -35.02
CA THR A 562 46.68 3.06 -34.35
C THR A 562 47.79 4.09 -34.14
N ALA A 563 47.61 5.32 -34.66
CA ALA A 563 47.99 6.58 -34.00
C ALA A 563 47.85 7.77 -34.96
N PRO A 564 47.73 9.02 -34.45
CA PRO A 564 47.35 9.45 -33.10
C PRO A 564 45.94 10.07 -33.03
#